data_AF-U2L6V2-F1
#
_entry.id   AF-U2L6V2-F1
#
_cell.length_a   1.000
_cell.length_b   1.000
_cell.length_c   1.000
_cell.angle_alpha   90.00
_cell.angle_beta   90.00
_cell.angle_gamma   90.00
#
_symmetry.space_group_name_H-M   'P 1'
#
loop_
_entity.id
_entity.type
_entity.pdbx_description
1 polymer ?
#
loop_
_entity_poly.entity_id
_entity_poly.type
_entity_poly.pdbx_seq_one_letter_code
_entity_poly.pdbx_strand_id
1 'polypeptide(L)'
;MTKLERYRKIFKTSLQVTDEQIDSGTLKYQSVPTWDSVGHMNMISEIEERFCIVMETIDVFGFNTYEKGIEILRDKYGVDL
;
A
#
# COMPACT_ATOMS: atom_id res chain seq x y z
N MET A 1 7.39 1.99 -16.18
CA MET A 1 6.45 2.23 -15.06
C MET A 1 7.10 3.13 -14.03
N THR A 2 6.42 4.21 -13.66
CA THR A 2 6.80 5.10 -12.54
C THR A 2 6.71 4.35 -11.21
N LYS A 3 7.26 4.92 -10.13
CA LYS A 3 7.18 4.32 -8.80
C LYS A 3 5.73 4.34 -8.28
N LEU A 4 4.98 5.42 -8.51
CA LEU A 4 3.53 5.45 -8.29
C LEU A 4 2.76 4.36 -9.05
N GLU A 5 3.07 4.12 -10.33
CA GLU A 5 2.40 3.06 -11.10
C GLU A 5 2.71 1.66 -10.54
N ARG A 6 3.93 1.44 -10.01
CA ARG A 6 4.29 0.18 -9.32
C ARG A 6 3.51 0.04 -8.03
N TYR A 7 3.45 1.10 -7.23
CA TYR A 7 2.67 1.15 -5.99
C TYR A 7 1.20 0.82 -6.26
N ARG A 8 0.60 1.50 -7.25
CA ARG A 8 -0.77 1.25 -7.67
C ARG A 8 -0.98 -0.20 -8.10
N LYS A 9 -0.03 -0.77 -8.85
CA LYS A 9 -0.09 -2.17 -9.26
C LYS A 9 -0.14 -3.12 -8.06
N ILE A 10 0.67 -2.89 -7.02
CA ILE A 10 0.66 -3.72 -5.80
C ILE A 10 -0.73 -3.73 -5.17
N PHE A 11 -1.37 -2.57 -5.04
CA PHE A 11 -2.74 -2.47 -4.52
C PHE A 11 -3.71 -3.31 -5.34
N LYS A 12 -3.67 -3.16 -6.66
CA LYS A 12 -4.55 -3.92 -7.56
C LYS A 12 -4.34 -5.42 -7.47
N THR A 13 -3.09 -5.88 -7.35
CA THR A 13 -2.79 -7.31 -7.32
C THR A 13 -3.05 -7.92 -5.95
N SER A 14 -2.57 -7.28 -4.89
CA SER A 14 -2.65 -7.81 -3.52
C SER A 14 -4.06 -7.71 -2.95
N LEU A 15 -4.79 -6.64 -3.29
CA LEU A 15 -6.14 -6.39 -2.76
C LEU A 15 -7.24 -6.61 -3.81
N GLN A 16 -6.91 -7.00 -5.04
CA GLN A 16 -7.89 -7.22 -6.12
C GLN A 16 -8.83 -6.02 -6.35
N VAL A 17 -8.31 -4.80 -6.18
CA VAL A 17 -9.06 -3.55 -6.36
C VAL A 17 -8.91 -2.99 -7.77
N THR A 18 -9.90 -2.22 -8.20
CA THR A 18 -9.87 -1.52 -9.49
C THR A 18 -9.26 -0.13 -9.36
N ASP A 19 -8.99 0.49 -10.52
CA ASP A 19 -8.45 1.84 -10.58
C ASP A 19 -9.44 2.86 -10.01
N GLU A 20 -10.74 2.67 -10.28
CA GLU A 20 -11.81 3.51 -9.76
C GLU A 20 -11.90 3.47 -8.23
N GLN A 21 -11.60 2.32 -7.62
CA GLN A 21 -11.58 2.18 -6.16
C GLN A 21 -10.35 2.82 -5.52
N ILE A 22 -9.23 2.89 -6.23
CA ILE A 22 -8.05 3.64 -5.77
C ILE A 22 -8.30 5.13 -5.91
N ASP A 23 -8.81 5.55 -7.07
CA ASP A 23 -9.01 6.95 -7.43
C ASP A 23 -10.20 7.58 -6.65
N SER A 24 -11.06 6.78 -6.02
CA SER A 24 -12.15 7.27 -5.16
C SER A 24 -11.67 7.93 -3.87
N GLY A 25 -10.41 7.69 -3.45
CA GLY A 25 -9.86 8.19 -2.18
C GLY A 25 -10.53 7.61 -0.93
N THR A 26 -11.30 6.52 -1.08
CA THR A 26 -12.00 5.86 0.03
C THR A 26 -11.38 4.53 0.44
N LEU A 27 -10.29 4.14 -0.23
CA LEU A 27 -9.63 2.86 -0.02
C LEU A 27 -8.82 2.86 1.28
N LYS A 28 -9.32 2.13 2.26
CA LYS A 28 -8.73 1.96 3.59
C LYS A 28 -8.80 0.53 4.08
N TYR A 29 -8.07 0.22 5.14
CA TYR A 29 -8.14 -1.06 5.84
C TYR A 29 -9.60 -1.43 6.13
N GLN A 30 -9.98 -2.67 5.82
CA GLN A 30 -11.36 -3.19 5.91
C GLN A 30 -12.41 -2.50 5.03
N SER A 31 -12.03 -1.61 4.10
CA SER A 31 -12.97 -1.05 3.11
C SER A 31 -13.36 -2.04 2.02
N VAL A 32 -12.50 -3.03 1.75
CA VAL A 32 -12.74 -4.13 0.83
C VAL A 32 -12.45 -5.47 1.52
N PRO A 33 -13.14 -6.57 1.17
CA PRO A 33 -12.99 -7.85 1.85
C PRO A 33 -11.57 -8.41 1.84
N THR A 34 -10.81 -8.10 0.80
CA THR A 34 -9.41 -8.52 0.58
C THR A 34 -8.40 -7.70 1.39
N TRP A 35 -8.79 -6.54 1.92
CA TRP A 35 -7.94 -5.72 2.77
C TRP A 35 -8.23 -5.99 4.24
N ASP A 36 -7.94 -7.22 4.67
CA ASP A 36 -7.98 -7.70 6.04
C ASP A 36 -6.56 -7.82 6.65
N SER A 37 -6.42 -8.48 7.80
CA SER A 37 -5.13 -8.67 8.47
C SER A 37 -4.10 -9.40 7.59
N VAL A 38 -4.52 -10.41 6.81
CA VAL A 38 -3.61 -11.24 6.00
C VAL A 38 -3.29 -10.53 4.70
N GLY A 39 -4.29 -9.99 4.02
CA GLY A 39 -4.13 -9.20 2.80
C GLY A 39 -3.26 -7.96 3.03
N HIS A 40 -3.40 -7.32 4.19
CA HIS A 40 -2.54 -6.21 4.59
C HIS A 40 -1.07 -6.63 4.72
N MET A 41 -0.78 -7.71 5.44
CA MET A 41 0.60 -8.21 5.59
C MET A 41 1.22 -8.67 4.27
N ASN A 42 0.43 -9.28 3.39
CA ASN A 42 0.87 -9.67 2.05
C ASN A 42 1.19 -8.45 1.18
N MET A 43 0.33 -7.42 1.21
CA MET A 43 0.56 -6.16 0.51
C MET A 43 1.83 -5.47 1.01
N ILE A 44 2.04 -5.42 2.33
CA ILE A 44 3.23 -4.82 2.95
C ILE A 44 4.50 -5.56 2.52
N SER A 45 4.50 -6.89 2.56
CA SER A 45 5.63 -7.71 2.10
C SER A 45 5.99 -7.42 0.64
N GLU A 46 4.99 -7.30 -0.23
CA GLU A 46 5.20 -6.97 -1.65
C GLU A 46 5.77 -5.55 -1.82
N ILE A 47 5.34 -4.58 -1.01
CA ILE A 47 5.90 -3.21 -0.99
C ILE A 47 7.37 -3.26 -0.56
N GLU A 48 7.68 -3.96 0.53
CA GLU A 48 9.05 -4.12 1.03
C GLU A 48 9.98 -4.71 -0.03
N GLU A 49 9.54 -5.80 -0.68
CA GLU A 49 10.31 -6.42 -1.76
C GLU A 49 10.47 -5.49 -2.97
N ARG A 50 9.39 -4.81 -3.39
CA ARG A 50 9.40 -4.00 -4.61
C ARG A 50 10.22 -2.72 -4.47
N PHE A 51 10.25 -2.14 -3.28
CA PHE A 51 10.96 -0.91 -2.99
C PHE A 51 12.28 -1.13 -2.25
N CYS A 52 12.64 -2.39 -1.94
CA CYS A 52 13.83 -2.77 -1.18
C CYS A 52 13.93 -2.05 0.16
N ILE A 53 12.81 -2.01 0.89
CA ILE A 53 12.69 -1.38 2.22
C ILE A 53 12.28 -2.42 3.26
N VAL A 54 12.44 -2.09 4.54
CA VAL A 54 11.92 -2.88 5.66
C VAL A 54 11.10 -1.94 6.53
N MET A 55 9.80 -2.16 6.60
CA MET A 55 8.88 -1.34 7.37
C MET A 55 8.87 -1.73 8.85
N GLU A 56 8.90 -0.73 9.72
CA GLU A 56 8.70 -0.96 11.14
C GLU A 56 7.26 -1.36 11.43
N THR A 57 7.07 -2.17 12.47
CA THR A 57 5.73 -2.62 12.90
C THR A 57 4.75 -1.47 13.12
N ILE A 58 5.21 -0.34 13.66
CA ILE A 58 4.36 0.85 13.87
C ILE A 58 3.88 1.46 12.55
N ASP A 59 4.70 1.39 11.50
CA ASP A 59 4.37 1.91 10.18
C ASP A 59 3.46 0.97 9.42
N VAL A 60 3.67 -0.34 9.55
CA VAL A 60 2.73 -1.36 9.08
C VAL A 60 1.33 -1.09 9.66
N PHE A 61 1.20 -0.93 10.98
CA PHE A 61 -0.09 -0.58 11.59
C PHE A 61 -0.61 0.80 11.17
N GLY A 62 0.28 1.76 10.92
CA GLY A 62 -0.06 3.10 10.42
C GLY A 62 -0.53 3.12 8.96
N PHE A 63 -0.23 2.07 8.20
CA PHE A 63 -0.56 1.95 6.79
C PHE A 63 -2.00 1.47 6.60
N ASN A 64 -2.94 2.33 6.98
CA ASN A 64 -4.36 2.03 6.99
C ASN A 64 -5.16 2.64 5.83
N THR A 65 -4.57 3.50 5.01
CA THR A 65 -5.16 4.00 3.75
C THR A 65 -4.14 4.02 2.62
N TYR A 66 -4.63 4.11 1.38
CA TYR A 66 -3.77 4.21 0.20
C TYR A 66 -2.85 5.45 0.26
N GLU A 67 -3.40 6.61 0.61
CA GLU A 67 -2.68 7.87 0.73
C GLU A 67 -1.69 7.84 1.89
N LYS A 68 -2.10 7.25 3.03
CA LYS A 68 -1.23 7.15 4.20
C LYS A 68 0.00 6.31 3.92
N GLY A 69 -0.16 5.26 3.12
CA GLY A 69 0.95 4.48 2.60
C GLY A 69 1.95 5.29 1.79
N ILE A 70 1.45 6.17 0.91
CA ILE A 70 2.32 7.06 0.12
C ILE A 70 3.11 8.00 1.03
N GLU A 71 2.44 8.61 2.03
CA GLU A 71 3.11 9.47 3.01
C GLU A 71 4.21 8.73 3.76
N ILE A 72 3.91 7.56 4.32
CA ILE A 72 4.87 6.73 5.07
C ILE A 72 6.08 6.39 4.19
N LEU A 73 5.83 5.93 2.96
CA LEU A 73 6.87 5.54 2.01
C LEU A 73 7.79 6.71 1.63
N ARG A 74 7.22 7.90 1.44
CA ARG A 74 7.99 9.11 1.12
C ARG A 74 8.77 9.63 2.32
N ASP A 75 8.11 9.83 3.45
CA ASP A 75 8.65 10.56 4.59
C ASP A 75 9.64 9.73 5.41
N LYS A 76 9.39 8.42 5.53
CA LYS A 76 10.21 7.53 6.37
C LYS A 76 11.17 6.67 5.58
N TYR A 77 10.79 6.26 4.37
CA TYR A 77 11.53 5.28 3.58
C TYR A 77 12.20 5.87 2.33
N GLY A 78 12.03 7.18 2.07
CA GLY A 78 12.67 7.88 0.95
C GLY A 78 12.21 7.38 -0.42
N VAL A 79 11.07 6.71 -0.49
CA VAL A 79 10.50 6.21 -1.73
C VAL A 79 9.71 7.34 -2.39
N ASP A 80 10.36 8.03 -3.33
CA ASP A 80 9.73 9.08 -4.14
C ASP A 80 8.73 8.49 -5.15
N LEU A 81 7.46 8.37 -4.76
CA LEU A 81 6.39 7.73 -5.54
C LEU A 81 5.84 8.63 -6.65
#